data_AF-A0A968TW31-F1
#
_entry.id   AF-A0A968TW31-F1
#
_cell.length_a   1.000
_cell.length_b   1.000
_cell.length_c   1.000
_cell.angle_alpha   90.00
_cell.angle_beta   90.00
_cell.angle_gamma   90.00
#
_symmetry.space_group_name_H-M   'P 1'
#
loop_
_entity.id
_entity.type
_entity.pdbx_description
1 polymer ?
#
loop_
_entity_poly.entity_id
_entity_poly.type
_entity_poly.pdbx_seq_one_letter_code
_entity_poly.pdbx_strand_id
1 'polypeptide(L)'
;MIQAALPYQLPLHPIDYGLLLFNALFISLGIAANLAFEAIGFDMIVVVALTLCAVGLLWRVGRQPLLVYYSVAYTVGLVLTVLIRFFQT
;
A
#
# COMPACT_ATOMS: atom_id res chain seq x y z
N MET A 1 2.64 10.66 6.95
CA MET A 1 1.69 10.60 8.09
C MET A 1 1.00 11.93 8.42
N ILE A 2 0.97 12.92 7.51
CA ILE A 2 0.30 14.21 7.80
C ILE A 2 -1.21 14.04 8.03
N GLN A 3 -1.90 13.16 7.29
CA GLN A 3 -3.33 12.91 7.52
C GLN A 3 -3.69 12.27 8.87
N ALA A 4 -2.71 11.67 9.57
CA ALA A 4 -2.93 11.21 10.94
C ALA A 4 -2.93 12.37 11.94
N ALA A 5 -2.21 13.47 11.64
CA ALA A 5 -2.17 14.69 12.44
C ALA A 5 -3.21 15.74 11.99
N LEU A 6 -3.56 15.76 10.70
CA LEU A 6 -4.50 16.68 10.05
C LEU A 6 -5.45 15.85 9.16
N PRO A 7 -6.50 15.25 9.74
CA PRO A 7 -7.42 14.39 9.01
C PRO A 7 -8.17 15.17 7.92
N TYR A 8 -8.36 14.52 6.78
CA TYR A 8 -9.19 15.05 5.71
C TYR A 8 -10.66 15.06 6.17
N GLN A 9 -11.32 16.21 6.09
CA GLN A 9 -12.65 16.41 6.66
C GLN A 9 -13.79 16.34 5.63
N LEU A 10 -13.48 16.33 4.33
CA LEU A 10 -14.51 16.28 3.29
C LEU A 10 -14.98 14.84 3.03
N PRO A 11 -16.28 14.63 2.81
CA PRO A 11 -16.80 13.35 2.34
C PRO A 11 -16.24 13.07 0.94
N LEU A 12 -15.53 11.95 0.80
CA LEU A 12 -15.03 11.49 -0.49
C LEU A 12 -16.17 10.95 -1.34
N HIS A 13 -16.23 11.35 -2.60
CA HIS A 13 -17.17 10.77 -3.53
C HIS A 13 -16.75 9.30 -3.81
N PRO A 14 -17.70 8.36 -3.92
CA PRO A 14 -17.36 6.95 -4.17
C PRO A 14 -16.56 6.72 -5.46
N ILE A 15 -16.72 7.60 -6.45
CA ILE A 15 -15.92 7.59 -7.69
C ILE A 15 -14.45 7.91 -7.40
N ASP A 16 -14.18 8.91 -6.54
CA ASP A 16 -12.81 9.26 -6.14
C ASP A 16 -12.15 8.09 -5.42
N TYR A 17 -12.93 7.37 -4.60
CA TYR A 17 -12.46 6.16 -3.94
C TYR A 17 -12.13 5.04 -4.93
N GLY A 18 -12.95 4.87 -5.97
CA GLY A 18 -12.68 3.92 -7.06
C GLY A 18 -11.39 4.27 -7.82
N LEU A 19 -11.21 5.54 -8.19
CA LEU A 19 -9.99 6.03 -8.85
C LEU A 19 -8.75 5.87 -7.98
N LEU A 20 -8.88 6.13 -6.68
CA LEU A 20 -7.82 5.97 -5.70
C LEU A 20 -7.36 4.51 -5.61
N LEU A 21 -8.30 3.56 -5.52
CA LEU A 21 -8.00 2.13 -5.49
C LEU A 21 -7.37 1.65 -6.80
N PHE A 22 -7.92 2.06 -7.94
CA PHE A 22 -7.37 1.72 -9.24
C PHE A 22 -5.92 2.22 -9.40
N ASN A 23 -5.66 3.46 -8.98
CA ASN A 23 -4.30 4.00 -8.99
C ASN A 23 -3.36 3.26 -8.01
N ALA A 24 -3.85 2.90 -6.83
CA ALA A 24 -3.09 2.11 -5.86
C ALA A 24 -2.65 0.74 -6.44
N LEU A 25 -3.47 0.13 -7.30
CA LEU A 25 -3.10 -1.12 -7.99
C LEU A 25 -1.92 -0.93 -8.95
N PHE A 26 -1.87 0.17 -9.70
CA PHE A 26 -0.72 0.46 -10.56
C PHE A 26 0.57 0.64 -9.76
N ILE A 27 0.51 1.36 -8.64
CA ILE A 27 1.66 1.50 -7.74
C ILE A 27 2.05 0.13 -7.16
N SER A 28 1.07 -0.69 -6.78
CA SER A 28 1.33 -2.02 -6.23
C SER A 28 2.07 -2.93 -7.21
N LEU A 29 1.77 -2.84 -8.50
CA LEU A 29 2.50 -3.54 -9.57
C LEU A 29 3.94 -3.04 -9.67
N GLY A 30 4.17 -1.74 -9.57
CA GLY A 30 5.53 -1.18 -9.54
C GLY A 30 6.34 -1.65 -8.32
N ILE A 31 5.73 -1.66 -7.14
CA ILE A 31 6.34 -2.20 -5.92
C ILE A 31 6.67 -3.69 -6.11
N ALA A 32 5.74 -4.46 -6.64
CA ALA A 32 5.94 -5.89 -6.87
C ALA A 32 7.03 -6.16 -7.91
N ALA A 33 7.07 -5.42 -9.01
CA ALA A 33 8.13 -5.54 -10.01
C ALA A 33 9.51 -5.23 -9.42
N ASN A 34 9.60 -4.19 -8.57
CA ASN A 34 10.84 -3.84 -7.89
C ASN A 34 11.29 -4.94 -6.92
N LEU A 35 10.39 -5.42 -6.05
CA LEU A 35 10.70 -6.42 -5.02
C LEU A 35 10.86 -7.85 -5.58
N ALA A 36 10.25 -8.18 -6.73
CA ALA A 36 10.34 -9.53 -7.30
C ALA A 36 11.65 -9.78 -8.04
N PHE A 37 12.25 -8.73 -8.63
CA PHE A 37 13.48 -8.86 -9.44
C PHE A 37 14.77 -8.72 -8.62
N GLU A 38 14.78 -7.98 -7.52
CA GLU A 38 15.98 -7.86 -6.68
C GLU A 38 16.17 -9.05 -5.72
N ALA A 39 17.41 -9.36 -5.36
CA ALA A 39 17.68 -10.25 -4.23
C ALA A 39 17.06 -9.67 -2.96
N ILE A 40 16.64 -10.52 -2.00
CA ILE A 40 16.00 -10.06 -0.75
C ILE A 40 16.89 -9.00 -0.09
N GLY A 41 16.49 -7.74 -0.24
CA GLY A 41 17.27 -6.59 0.13
C GLY A 41 16.65 -5.84 1.29
N PHE A 42 17.28 -4.74 1.63
CA PHE A 42 16.74 -3.80 2.62
C PHE A 42 15.38 -3.20 2.18
N ASP A 43 15.13 -3.16 0.87
CA ASP A 43 13.89 -2.71 0.25
C ASP A 43 12.66 -3.49 0.75
N MET A 44 12.76 -4.82 0.85
CA MET A 44 11.66 -5.66 1.31
C MET A 44 11.34 -5.40 2.79
N ILE A 45 12.36 -5.22 3.63
CA ILE A 45 12.18 -4.89 5.05
C ILE A 45 11.48 -3.53 5.19
N VAL A 46 11.90 -2.53 4.41
CA VAL A 46 11.30 -1.19 4.39
C VAL A 46 9.84 -1.27 3.94
N VAL A 47 9.54 -2.02 2.88
CA VAL A 47 8.15 -2.20 2.39
C VAL A 47 7.29 -2.91 3.43
N VAL A 48 7.79 -3.95 4.09
CA VAL A 48 7.06 -4.63 5.18
C VAL A 48 6.78 -3.65 6.34
N ALA A 49 7.79 -2.90 6.78
CA ALA A 49 7.65 -1.93 7.85
C ALA A 49 6.63 -0.82 7.49
N LEU A 50 6.69 -0.31 6.25
CA LEU A 50 5.73 0.68 5.73
C LEU A 50 4.32 0.11 5.64
N THR A 51 4.17 -1.14 5.20
CA THR A 51 2.88 -1.85 5.13
C THR A 51 2.26 -1.95 6.52
N LEU A 52 3.04 -2.42 7.51
CA LEU A 52 2.59 -2.54 8.90
C LEU A 52 2.23 -1.18 9.50
N CYS A 53 3.03 -0.14 9.22
CA CYS A 53 2.73 1.22 9.67
C CYS A 53 1.43 1.76 9.05
N ALA A 54 1.24 1.56 7.74
CA ALA A 54 0.07 2.05 7.01
C ALA A 54 -1.21 1.34 7.48
N VAL A 55 -1.19 0.02 7.59
CA VAL A 55 -2.32 -0.79 8.07
C VAL A 55 -2.61 -0.51 9.54
N GLY A 56 -1.58 -0.40 10.39
CA GLY A 56 -1.73 -0.07 11.80
C GLY A 56 -2.35 1.31 12.02
N LEU A 57 -1.93 2.31 11.23
CA LEU A 57 -2.54 3.63 11.24
C LEU A 57 -3.96 3.64 10.70
N LEU A 58 -4.23 2.90 9.62
CA LEU A 58 -5.58 2.76 9.08
C LEU A 58 -6.53 2.18 10.13
N TRP A 59 -6.06 1.21 10.93
CA TRP A 59 -6.85 0.64 12.01
C TRP A 59 -7.06 1.60 13.18
N ARG A 60 -6.07 2.44 13.50
CA ARG A 60 -6.12 3.37 14.63
C ARG A 60 -6.83 4.69 14.34
N VAL A 61 -6.70 5.23 13.13
CA VAL A 61 -7.17 6.59 12.74
C VAL A 61 -8.37 6.54 11.80
N GLY A 62 -8.69 5.37 11.25
CA GLY A 62 -9.83 5.17 10.35
C GLY A 62 -9.50 5.38 8.87
N ARG A 63 -10.55 5.40 8.03
CA ARG A 63 -10.46 5.34 6.55
C ARG A 63 -10.09 6.68 5.90
N GLN A 64 -8.94 7.23 6.26
CA GLN A 64 -8.37 8.41 5.57
C GLN A 64 -7.91 8.01 4.15
N PRO A 65 -8.11 8.84 3.12
CA PRO A 65 -7.81 8.49 1.74
C PRO A 65 -6.34 8.11 1.51
N LEU A 66 -5.37 8.86 2.07
CA LEU A 66 -3.96 8.47 1.92
C LEU A 66 -3.65 7.18 2.66
N LEU A 67 -4.25 6.95 3.83
CA LEU A 67 -4.04 5.70 4.56
C LEU A 67 -4.58 4.51 3.77
N VAL A 68 -5.78 4.63 3.20
CA VAL A 68 -6.36 3.60 2.34
C VAL A 68 -5.46 3.35 1.13
N TYR A 69 -5.04 4.42 0.45
CA TYR A 69 -4.19 4.33 -0.73
C TYR A 69 -2.89 3.57 -0.45
N TYR A 70 -2.13 4.00 0.56
CA TYR A 70 -0.86 3.37 0.90
C TYR A 70 -1.04 1.96 1.45
N SER A 71 -2.06 1.73 2.29
CA SER A 71 -2.34 0.40 2.82
C SER A 71 -2.64 -0.58 1.70
N VAL A 72 -3.48 -0.20 0.73
CA VAL A 72 -3.81 -1.04 -0.42
C VAL A 72 -2.59 -1.24 -1.31
N ALA A 73 -1.91 -0.16 -1.71
CA ALA A 73 -0.76 -0.25 -2.62
C ALA A 73 0.35 -1.16 -2.07
N TYR A 74 0.74 -0.96 -0.81
CA TYR A 74 1.80 -1.75 -0.19
C TYR A 74 1.37 -3.19 0.13
N THR A 75 0.16 -3.40 0.64
CA THR A 75 -0.32 -4.76 0.95
C THR A 75 -0.48 -5.59 -0.32
N VAL A 76 -1.12 -5.03 -1.36
CA VAL A 76 -1.28 -5.72 -2.65
C VAL A 76 0.09 -5.98 -3.28
N GLY A 77 0.99 -4.99 -3.28
CA GLY A 77 2.33 -5.14 -3.85
C GLY A 77 3.15 -6.23 -3.13
N LEU A 78 3.07 -6.28 -1.80
CA LEU A 78 3.74 -7.31 -1.01
C LEU A 78 3.16 -8.71 -1.28
N VAL A 79 1.83 -8.84 -1.29
CA VAL A 79 1.17 -10.13 -1.59
C VAL A 79 1.50 -10.60 -3.00
N LEU A 80 1.47 -9.70 -3.99
CA LEU A 80 1.86 -10.02 -5.37
C LEU A 80 3.31 -10.50 -5.44
N THR A 81 4.22 -9.80 -4.74
CA THR A 81 5.64 -10.19 -4.67
C THR A 81 5.79 -11.60 -4.13
N VAL A 82 5.13 -11.91 -3.01
CA VAL A 82 5.19 -13.24 -2.38
C VAL A 82 4.63 -14.31 -3.32
N LEU A 83 3.50 -14.05 -3.98
CA LEU A 83 2.91 -14.97 -4.95
C LEU A 83 3.83 -15.21 -6.15
N ILE A 84 4.37 -14.15 -6.77
CA ILE A 84 5.28 -14.25 -7.92
C ILE A 84 6.50 -15.09 -7.54
N ARG A 85 7.12 -14.81 -6.38
CA ARG A 85 8.25 -15.60 -5.89
C ARG A 85 7.87 -17.06 -5.65
N PHE A 86 6.70 -17.33 -5.08
CA PHE A 86 6.22 -18.69 -4.84
C PHE A 86 6.05 -19.49 -6.14
N PHE A 87 5.59 -18.87 -7.23
CA PHE A 87 5.49 -19.52 -8.54
C PHE A 87 6.83 -19.66 -9.28
N GLN A 88 7.85 -18.90 -8.90
CA GLN A 88 9.20 -18.94 -9.49
C GLN A 88 10.18 -19.86 -8.75
N THR A 89 9.79 -20.40 -7.58
CA THR A 89 10.59 -21.34 -6.77
C THR A 89 10.21 -22.79 -7.10
#